data_AF-A0A944BF49-F1
#
_entry.id   AF-A0A944BF49-F1
#
_cell.length_a   1.000
_cell.length_b   1.000
_cell.length_c   1.000
_cell.angle_alpha   90.00
_cell.angle_beta   90.00
_cell.angle_gamma   90.00
#
_symmetry.space_group_name_H-M   'P 1'
#
loop_
_entity.id
_entity.type
_entity.pdbx_description
1 polymer ?
#
loop_
_entity_poly.entity_id
_entity_poly.type
_entity_poly.pdbx_seq_one_letter_code
_entity_poly.pdbx_strand_id
1 'polypeptide(L)' 'MISGICPRCGGTLQLRVGKYGNFYGCSNYPKCRFTKD' A
#
# COMPACT_ATOMS: atom_id res chain seq x y z
N MET A 1 0.04 16.25 6.92
CA MET A 1 0.85 15.02 6.95
C MET A 1 0.04 13.92 6.29
N ILE A 2 0.27 13.65 5.00
CA ILE A 2 -0.43 12.60 4.23
C ILE A 2 0.61 11.48 4.03
N SER A 3 0.58 10.40 4.80
CA SER A 3 -0.37 9.26 4.83
C SER A 3 0.21 8.08 4.05
N GLY A 4 1.04 7.29 4.74
CA GLY A 4 1.18 5.86 4.47
C GLY A 4 -0.09 5.10 4.87
N ILE A 5 -1.27 5.65 4.58
CA ILE A 5 -2.59 5.13 4.96
C ILE A 5 -3.41 5.04 3.67
N CYS A 6 -3.95 3.86 3.42
CA CYS A 6 -4.77 3.56 2.27
C CYS A 6 -6.11 4.30 2.38
N PRO A 7 -6.48 5.14 1.40
CA PRO A 7 -7.76 5.86 1.43
C PRO A 7 -8.98 4.94 1.26
N ARG A 8 -8.76 3.71 0.79
CA ARG A 8 -9.83 2.75 0.48
C ARG A 8 -10.30 1.96 1.71
N CYS A 9 -9.41 1.76 2.68
CA CYS A 9 -9.70 0.92 3.85
C CYS A 9 -9.12 1.48 5.16
N GLY A 10 -8.45 2.64 5.13
CA GLY A 10 -7.77 3.21 6.30
C GLY A 10 -6.57 2.40 6.81
N GLY A 11 -6.20 1.32 6.12
CA GLY A 11 -5.08 0.45 6.51
C GLY A 11 -3.73 1.00 6.07
N THR A 12 -2.64 0.58 6.71
CA THR A 12 -1.30 1.11 6.41
C THR A 12 -0.81 0.66 5.03
N LEU A 13 -0.27 1.60 4.25
CA LEU A 13 0.50 1.36 3.04
C LEU A 13 1.94 1.03 3.44
N GLN A 14 2.40 -0.17 3.08
CA GLN A 14 3.77 -0.60 3.29
C GLN A 14 4.54 -0.57 1.99
N LEU A 15 5.76 -0.05 2.03
CA LEU A 15 6.70 -0.13 0.92
C LEU A 15 7.14 -1.58 0.75
N ARG A 16 6.89 -2.15 -0.43
CA ARG A 16 7.34 -3.47 -0.83
C ARG A 16 8.30 -3.33 -2.00
N VAL A 17 9.42 -4.02 -1.93
CA VAL A 17 10.41 -4.02 -3.01
C VAL A 17 10.11 -5.19 -3.93
N GLY A 18 9.66 -4.89 -5.14
CA GLY A 18 9.48 -5.88 -6.21
C GLY A 18 10.70 -5.95 -7.11
N LYS A 19 10.73 -6.96 -7.99
CA LYS A 19 11.81 -7.19 -8.96
C LYS A 19 12.09 -5.99 -9.89
N TYR A 20 11.11 -5.12 -10.08
CA TYR A 20 11.17 -3.96 -11.00
C TYR A 20 11.20 -2.60 -10.28
N GLY A 21 11.14 -2.58 -8.94
CA GLY A 21 11.09 -1.33 -8.18
C GLY A 21 10.27 -1.46 -6.89
N ASN A 22 10.32 -0.40 -6.10
CA ASN A 22 9.59 -0.31 -4.84
C ASN A 22 8.17 0.18 -5.12
N PHE A 23 7.17 -0.44 -4.50
CA PHE A 23 5.77 -0.07 -4.62
C PHE A 23 5.11 -0.05 -3.24
N TYR A 24 4.16 0.86 -3.03
CA TYR A 24 3.39 0.88 -1.79
C TYR A 24 2.18 -0.04 -1.91
N GLY A 25 2.18 -1.14 -1.18
CA GLY A 25 1.07 -2.07 -1.08
C GLY A 25 0.29 -1.89 0.22
N CYS A 26 -1.04 -1.92 0.15
CA CYS A 26 -1.84 -1.92 1.38
C CYS A 26 -1.62 -3.21 2.19
N SER A 27 -1.40 -3.06 3.50
CA SER A 27 -1.19 -4.17 4.42
C SER A 27 -2.44 -5.06 4.62
N ASN A 28 -3.61 -4.61 4.17
CA ASN A 28 -4.89 -5.28 4.38
C ASN A 28 -5.28 -6.23 3.23
N TYR A 29 -4.32 -6.67 2.42
CA TYR A 29 -4.53 -7.69 1.37
C TYR A 29 -4.92 -9.04 1.99
N PRO A 30 -5.93 -9.79 1.47
CA PRO A 30 -6.65 -9.63 0.20
C PRO A 30 -7.87 -8.70 0.23
N LYS A 31 -8.30 -8.22 1.41
CA LYS A 31 -9.49 -7.35 1.55
C LYS A 31 -9.30 -5.98 0.88
N CYS A 32 -8.08 -5.48 0.81
CA CYS A 32 -7.74 -4.18 0.23
C CYS A 32 -6.57 -4.35 -0.74
N ARG A 33 -6.86 -4.47 -2.04
CA ARG A 33 -5.86 -4.62 -3.13
C ARG A 33 -5.35 -3.27 -3.65
N PHE A 34 -5.29 -2.26 -2.78
CA PHE A 34 -4.82 -0.94 -3.15
C PHE A 34 -3.30 -0.93 -3.20
N THR A 35 -2.76 -0.53 -4.34
CA THR A 35 -1.34 -0.33 -4.59
C THR A 35 -1.15 1.07 -5.17
N LYS A 36 -0.10 1.75 -4.73
CA LYS A 36 0.27 3.09 -5.18
C LYS A 36 1.78 3.08 -5.46
N ASP A 37 2.15 3.67 -6.58
CA ASP A 37 3.53 4.06 -6.89
C ASP A 37 3.88 5.33 -6.10
#